data_AF-A0A7S1PL64-F1
#
_entry.id   AF-A0A7S1PL64-F1
#
_cell.length_a   1.000
_cell.length_b   1.000
_cell.length_c   1.000
_cell.angle_alpha   90.00
_cell.angle_beta   90.00
_cell.angle_gamma   90.00
#
_symmetry.space_group_name_H-M   'P 1'
#
loop_
_entity.id
_entity.type
_entity.pdbx_description
1 polymer ?
#
loop_
_entity_poly.entity_id
_entity_poly.type
_entity_poly.pdbx_seq_one_letter_code
_entity_poly.pdbx_strand_id
1 'polypeptide(L)'
;GTKASVPSNVTLSGLASESYCNFHPSKVAKYCAANTLDKTLAAPGDCSTWFYSVGALDSDRKALDSCRGLGKSGCHIEDRRGDLCFTMAVPDWALGHFKNYCAAKTPKNFFMASDASQLWWQHESKVQDGKCPGCYLYDHNGARCPCSGPGDMRCKIQACMQYQPYWCWATSVAMVAGYYFPHRYPNTKGDGPNCRGLECKIVGEFHYPTTPDICCQDKDRCRNDSAPSGAFLIKALNRYTQMTWTRVAGTVDPLMLRRVLMDGHMVLWDVTMVGGGGHVMVMGGTDGMGNFYIHDSMNADGKGSFQTLPWGGVLSYLMPWGDHGIGTLSGVYVPSSYAGQAR
;
A
#
# COMPACT_ATOMS: atom_id res chain seq x y z
N GLY A 1 -25.84 34.12 -20.74
CA GLY A 1 -24.80 34.73 -19.90
C GLY A 1 -24.75 33.99 -18.59
N THR A 2 -23.66 33.24 -18.37
CA THR A 2 -23.14 32.81 -17.07
C THR A 2 -21.72 32.34 -17.36
N LYS A 3 -20.74 33.21 -17.10
CA LYS A 3 -19.32 32.85 -17.19
C LYS A 3 -19.00 31.97 -15.99
N ALA A 4 -18.67 30.70 -16.24
CA ALA A 4 -18.12 29.83 -15.21
C ALA A 4 -16.68 30.27 -14.92
N SER A 5 -16.41 30.62 -13.66
CA SER A 5 -15.06 30.91 -13.17
C SER A 5 -14.32 29.60 -12.90
N VAL A 6 -13.09 29.51 -13.41
CA VAL A 6 -12.15 28.42 -13.14
C VAL A 6 -11.51 28.67 -11.76
N PRO A 7 -11.59 27.73 -10.79
CA PRO A 7 -10.73 27.79 -9.62
C PRO A 7 -9.30 27.48 -10.06
N SER A 8 -8.41 28.45 -9.88
CA SER A 8 -7.02 28.39 -10.36
C SER A 8 -6.08 27.56 -9.49
N ASN A 9 -6.58 26.60 -8.70
CA ASN A 9 -5.78 25.62 -7.95
C ASN A 9 -6.71 24.48 -7.48
N VAL A 10 -6.46 23.25 -7.94
CA VAL A 10 -7.00 22.07 -7.26
C VAL A 10 -6.09 21.81 -6.08
N THR A 11 -6.47 22.31 -4.90
CA THR A 11 -5.80 21.96 -3.65
C THR A 11 -6.33 20.60 -3.23
N LEU A 12 -5.48 19.56 -3.32
CA LEU A 12 -5.77 18.26 -2.74
C LEU A 12 -5.73 18.41 -1.22
N SER A 13 -6.88 18.31 -0.55
CA SER A 13 -6.97 18.47 0.89
C SER A 13 -6.54 17.18 1.61
N GLY A 14 -5.47 17.28 2.41
CA GLY A 14 -5.06 16.27 3.39
C GLY A 14 -3.66 16.56 3.92
N LEU A 15 -3.59 17.27 5.06
CA LEU A 15 -2.41 17.61 5.87
C LEU A 15 -1.63 18.87 5.48
N ALA A 16 -1.53 19.77 6.46
CA ALA A 16 -0.65 20.92 6.43
C ALA A 16 0.81 20.50 6.69
N SER A 17 1.72 21.06 5.88
CA SER A 17 3.17 21.27 6.13
C SER A 17 4.22 20.21 5.72
N GLU A 18 3.93 19.32 4.77
CA GLU A 18 4.99 18.74 3.92
C GLU A 18 4.67 19.11 2.47
N SER A 19 5.66 19.64 1.75
CA SER A 19 5.49 20.28 0.44
C SER A 19 5.14 19.25 -0.66
N TYR A 20 3.89 18.83 -0.72
CA TYR A 20 3.37 18.10 -1.88
C TYR A 20 3.28 19.05 -3.06
N CYS A 21 3.87 18.68 -4.20
CA CYS A 21 3.72 19.43 -5.42
C CYS A 21 2.24 19.55 -5.81
N ASN A 22 1.76 20.78 -6.06
CA ASN A 22 0.43 20.97 -6.59
C ASN A 22 0.42 20.57 -8.07
N PHE A 23 -0.19 19.44 -8.38
CA PHE A 23 -0.20 18.90 -9.74
C PHE A 23 -1.30 19.56 -10.59
N HIS A 24 -0.94 19.93 -11.83
CA HIS A 24 -1.92 20.46 -12.76
C HIS A 24 -2.94 19.36 -13.16
N PRO A 25 -4.26 19.59 -13.08
CA PRO A 25 -5.27 18.54 -13.30
C PRO A 25 -5.16 17.84 -14.66
N SER A 26 -4.96 18.60 -15.75
CA SER A 26 -4.83 18.06 -17.11
C SER A 26 -3.59 17.18 -17.34
N LYS A 27 -2.70 17.12 -16.36
CA LYS A 27 -1.41 16.46 -16.44
C LYS A 27 -1.39 15.18 -15.60
N VAL A 28 -1.94 15.26 -14.39
CA VAL A 28 -2.40 14.08 -13.63
C VAL A 28 -3.35 13.27 -14.50
N ALA A 29 -4.23 13.93 -15.27
CA ALA A 29 -5.08 13.29 -16.27
C ALA A 29 -4.33 12.36 -17.23
N LYS A 30 -3.26 12.86 -17.86
CA LYS A 30 -2.48 12.11 -18.87
C LYS A 30 -1.70 10.97 -18.23
N TYR A 31 -1.19 11.20 -17.03
CA TYR A 31 -0.54 10.18 -16.22
C TYR A 31 -1.52 9.08 -15.78
N CYS A 32 -2.69 9.45 -15.26
CA CYS A 32 -3.69 8.50 -14.81
C CYS A 32 -4.35 7.74 -15.99
N ALA A 33 -4.52 8.39 -17.15
CA ALA A 33 -5.01 7.79 -18.40
C ALA A 33 -4.05 6.78 -19.07
N ALA A 34 -2.80 6.68 -18.62
CA ALA A 34 -1.87 5.71 -19.17
C ALA A 34 -2.23 4.27 -18.76
N ASN A 35 -2.53 3.42 -19.75
CA ASN A 35 -2.94 2.01 -19.57
C ASN A 35 -1.79 1.04 -19.21
N THR A 36 -0.67 1.55 -18.66
CA THR A 36 0.51 0.74 -18.35
C THR A 36 0.66 0.60 -16.84
N LEU A 37 0.89 -0.63 -16.35
CA LEU A 37 1.13 -0.89 -14.92
C LEU A 37 2.42 -0.24 -14.41
N ASP A 38 3.42 -0.09 -15.27
CA ASP A 38 4.67 0.61 -14.95
C ASP A 38 4.58 2.06 -15.41
N LYS A 39 4.06 2.92 -14.52
CA LYS A 39 4.09 4.37 -14.72
C LYS A 39 4.69 5.06 -13.51
N THR A 40 5.53 6.05 -13.77
CA THR A 40 6.19 6.84 -12.73
C THR A 40 5.97 8.31 -13.00
N LEU A 41 5.60 9.06 -11.97
CA LEU A 41 5.49 10.51 -11.92
C LEU A 41 6.69 11.06 -11.14
N ALA A 42 7.34 12.10 -11.66
CA ALA A 42 8.47 12.75 -11.03
C ALA A 42 8.30 14.28 -11.08
N ALA A 43 8.82 14.97 -10.08
CA ALA A 43 8.83 16.42 -10.01
C ALA A 43 10.17 16.92 -9.41
N PRO A 44 10.61 18.14 -9.74
CA PRO A 44 11.70 18.81 -9.08
C PRO A 44 11.28 19.30 -7.68
N GLY A 45 12.26 19.54 -6.80
CA GLY A 45 12.00 20.01 -5.43
C GLY A 45 11.30 21.37 -5.33
N ASP A 46 11.29 22.16 -6.41
CA ASP A 46 10.55 23.42 -6.50
C ASP A 46 9.12 23.27 -7.05
N CYS A 47 8.71 22.04 -7.41
CA CYS A 47 7.41 21.68 -7.97
C CYS A 47 7.00 22.48 -9.23
N SER A 48 7.95 23.12 -9.90
CA SER A 48 7.68 24.05 -11.01
C SER A 48 7.25 23.36 -12.30
N THR A 49 7.52 22.07 -12.43
CA THR A 49 7.16 21.23 -13.58
C THR A 49 7.08 19.77 -13.12
N TRP A 50 6.60 18.86 -13.93
CA TRP A 50 6.48 17.45 -13.58
C TRP A 50 6.55 16.62 -14.86
N PHE A 51 6.89 15.35 -14.69
CA PHE A 51 7.25 14.44 -15.76
C PHE A 51 6.67 13.08 -15.44
N TYR A 52 6.32 12.34 -16.48
CA TYR A 52 5.92 10.96 -16.30
C TYR A 52 6.50 10.08 -17.38
N SER A 53 6.76 8.83 -17.02
CA SER A 53 7.14 7.77 -17.94
C SER A 53 6.18 6.61 -17.73
N VAL A 54 5.84 5.92 -18.82
CA VAL A 54 4.84 4.84 -18.87
C VAL A 54 5.40 3.68 -19.69
N GLY A 55 5.09 2.45 -19.28
CA GLY A 55 5.28 1.23 -20.06
C GLY A 55 6.71 0.70 -20.17
N ALA A 56 7.64 1.09 -19.28
CA ALA A 56 9.01 0.62 -19.34
C ALA A 56 9.54 0.18 -17.96
N LEU A 57 10.37 -0.88 -17.93
CA LEU A 57 11.03 -1.37 -16.70
C LEU A 57 11.93 -0.30 -16.05
N ASP A 58 12.33 0.71 -16.81
CA ASP A 58 13.14 1.86 -16.40
C ASP A 58 12.32 3.16 -16.28
N SER A 59 10.99 3.08 -16.11
CA SER A 59 10.09 4.24 -16.00
C SER A 59 10.54 5.27 -14.96
N ASP A 60 11.11 4.81 -13.84
CA ASP A 60 11.70 5.65 -12.80
C ASP A 60 12.85 6.50 -13.33
N ARG A 61 13.82 5.84 -13.97
CA ARG A 61 15.00 6.51 -14.52
C ARG A 61 14.61 7.46 -15.63
N LYS A 62 13.69 7.06 -16.51
CA LYS A 62 13.18 7.93 -17.59
C LYS A 62 12.43 9.15 -17.07
N ALA A 63 11.58 9.00 -16.05
CA ALA A 63 10.88 10.13 -15.45
C ALA A 63 11.86 11.10 -14.77
N LEU A 64 12.85 10.58 -14.05
CA LEU A 64 13.91 11.38 -13.41
C LEU A 64 14.84 12.05 -14.43
N ASP A 65 15.25 11.34 -15.49
CA ASP A 65 16.10 11.88 -16.55
C ASP A 65 15.36 12.95 -17.35
N SER A 66 14.06 12.75 -17.60
CA SER A 66 13.19 13.79 -18.19
C SER A 66 13.13 15.03 -17.30
N CYS A 67 13.06 14.83 -15.99
CA CYS A 67 13.06 15.93 -15.03
C CYS A 67 14.38 16.70 -15.02
N ARG A 68 15.51 15.97 -14.97
CA ARG A 68 16.86 16.55 -14.96
C ARG A 68 17.22 17.22 -16.28
N GLY A 69 16.74 16.68 -17.40
CA GLY A 69 17.00 17.19 -18.74
C GLY A 69 16.53 18.63 -18.98
N LEU A 70 15.61 19.15 -18.16
CA LEU A 70 15.18 20.56 -18.21
C LEU A 70 16.01 21.49 -17.29
N GLY A 71 17.17 21.03 -16.78
CA GLY A 71 18.04 21.84 -15.93
C GLY A 71 17.49 22.07 -14.52
N LYS A 72 16.54 21.26 -14.08
CA LYS A 72 15.94 21.34 -12.74
C LYS A 72 16.73 20.49 -11.74
N SER A 73 17.07 21.08 -10.59
CA SER A 73 17.72 20.38 -9.48
C SER A 73 16.70 19.73 -8.55
N GLY A 74 17.09 18.64 -7.88
CA GLY A 74 16.24 18.01 -6.85
C GLY A 74 15.06 17.18 -7.39
N CYS A 75 15.19 16.63 -8.61
CA CYS A 75 14.19 15.73 -9.17
C CYS A 75 14.04 14.46 -8.34
N HIS A 76 12.79 14.15 -7.96
CA HIS A 76 12.42 12.97 -7.20
C HIS A 76 11.13 12.35 -7.76
N ILE A 77 10.87 11.12 -7.36
CA ILE A 77 9.67 10.38 -7.75
C ILE A 77 8.57 10.75 -6.77
N GLU A 78 7.41 11.10 -7.30
CA GLU A 78 6.23 11.55 -6.56
C GLU A 78 5.15 10.46 -6.47
N ASP A 79 5.00 9.68 -7.54
CA ASP A 79 4.02 8.61 -7.60
C ASP A 79 4.50 7.49 -8.53
N ARG A 80 4.60 6.29 -7.96
CA ARG A 80 4.94 5.07 -8.68
C ARG A 80 3.67 4.23 -8.79
N ARG A 81 3.09 4.17 -9.99
CA ARG A 81 1.92 3.38 -10.40
C ARG A 81 0.54 3.98 -10.19
N GLY A 82 0.43 5.27 -9.90
CA GLY A 82 -0.85 5.96 -9.90
C GLY A 82 -1.50 6.04 -8.53
N ASP A 83 -0.73 5.94 -7.43
CA ASP A 83 -1.22 6.22 -6.07
C ASP A 83 -1.93 7.58 -5.99
N LEU A 84 -1.41 8.58 -6.70
CA LEU A 84 -1.96 9.92 -6.76
C LEU A 84 -3.32 9.98 -7.46
N CYS A 85 -3.64 8.96 -8.26
CA CYS A 85 -4.95 8.77 -8.85
C CYS A 85 -5.98 8.26 -7.82
N PHE A 86 -5.60 7.91 -6.59
CA PHE A 86 -6.49 7.40 -5.54
C PHE A 86 -6.53 8.24 -4.27
N THR A 87 -5.58 9.15 -4.06
CA THR A 87 -5.55 10.06 -2.89
C THR A 87 -6.66 11.12 -2.92
N MET A 88 -7.46 11.19 -3.98
CA MET A 88 -8.68 11.99 -3.99
C MET A 88 -9.75 11.26 -3.19
N ALA A 89 -10.10 11.81 -2.02
CA ALA A 89 -11.19 11.30 -1.19
C ALA A 89 -12.44 11.09 -2.07
N VAL A 90 -12.81 9.82 -2.25
CA VAL A 90 -14.03 9.45 -2.97
C VAL A 90 -15.21 9.81 -2.06
N PRO A 91 -16.12 10.70 -2.46
CA PRO A 91 -17.25 11.08 -1.62
C PRO A 91 -18.09 9.86 -1.21
N ASP A 92 -18.72 9.89 -0.03
CA ASP A 92 -19.48 8.75 0.49
C ASP A 92 -20.55 8.22 -0.49
N TRP A 93 -21.17 9.10 -1.27
CA TRP A 93 -22.16 8.72 -2.28
C TRP A 93 -21.54 7.88 -3.42
N ALA A 94 -20.25 8.05 -3.71
CA ALA A 94 -19.53 7.35 -4.77
C ALA A 94 -19.01 5.97 -4.32
N LEU A 95 -18.94 5.68 -3.01
CA LEU A 95 -18.60 4.35 -2.48
C LEU A 95 -19.55 3.24 -3.01
N GLY A 96 -20.83 3.55 -3.17
CA GLY A 96 -21.82 2.62 -3.72
C GLY A 96 -21.52 2.21 -5.17
N HIS A 97 -21.06 3.16 -5.98
CA HIS A 97 -20.65 2.90 -7.36
C HIS A 97 -19.32 2.16 -7.45
N PHE A 98 -18.41 2.43 -6.51
CA PHE A 98 -17.12 1.74 -6.40
C PHE A 98 -17.31 0.23 -6.16
N LYS A 99 -18.33 -0.17 -5.39
CA LYS A 99 -18.66 -1.60 -5.17
C LYS A 99 -19.06 -2.31 -6.48
N ASN A 100 -19.90 -1.67 -7.30
CA ASN A 100 -20.33 -2.21 -8.59
C ASN A 100 -19.17 -2.26 -9.59
N TYR A 101 -18.37 -1.19 -9.64
CA TYR A 101 -17.12 -1.15 -10.37
C TYR A 101 -16.25 -2.33 -9.96
N CYS A 102 -16.05 -2.58 -8.66
CA CYS A 102 -15.16 -3.65 -8.20
C CYS A 102 -15.66 -5.07 -8.41
N ALA A 103 -16.97 -5.31 -8.34
CA ALA A 103 -17.56 -6.63 -8.61
C ALA A 103 -17.49 -7.07 -10.08
N ALA A 104 -17.25 -6.14 -11.01
CA ALA A 104 -17.16 -6.45 -12.44
C ALA A 104 -15.99 -7.39 -12.79
N LYS A 105 -16.30 -8.48 -13.51
CA LYS A 105 -15.35 -9.54 -13.90
C LYS A 105 -14.57 -9.26 -15.20
N THR A 106 -14.95 -8.25 -15.96
CA THR A 106 -14.28 -7.86 -17.21
C THR A 106 -13.37 -6.65 -17.00
N PRO A 107 -12.35 -6.46 -17.86
CA PRO A 107 -11.55 -5.25 -17.88
C PRO A 107 -12.43 -3.99 -17.89
N LYS A 108 -12.05 -3.01 -17.09
CA LYS A 108 -12.87 -1.86 -16.73
C LYS A 108 -12.00 -0.66 -16.42
N ASN A 109 -12.58 0.52 -16.56
CA ASN A 109 -11.91 1.78 -16.24
C ASN A 109 -12.81 2.58 -15.31
N PHE A 110 -12.23 3.14 -14.25
CA PHE A 110 -12.93 4.04 -13.35
C PHE A 110 -12.61 5.49 -13.69
N PHE A 111 -13.63 6.33 -13.82
CA PHE A 111 -13.50 7.73 -14.18
C PHE A 111 -14.19 8.63 -13.16
N MET A 112 -13.62 9.80 -12.90
CA MET A 112 -14.24 10.80 -12.02
C MET A 112 -13.92 12.22 -12.48
N ALA A 113 -14.84 13.16 -12.30
CA ALA A 113 -14.58 14.58 -12.57
C ALA A 113 -13.57 15.15 -11.56
N SER A 114 -12.82 16.19 -11.91
CA SER A 114 -11.81 16.81 -11.01
C SER A 114 -12.42 17.39 -9.73
N ASP A 115 -13.69 17.75 -9.77
CA ASP A 115 -14.46 18.26 -8.63
C ASP A 115 -15.22 17.14 -7.89
N ALA A 116 -14.97 15.87 -8.25
CA ALA A 116 -15.66 14.70 -7.75
C ALA A 116 -17.20 14.76 -7.87
N SER A 117 -17.75 15.63 -8.73
CA SER A 117 -19.21 15.77 -8.91
C SER A 117 -19.83 14.66 -9.77
N GLN A 118 -19.00 14.00 -10.58
CA GLN A 118 -19.42 12.92 -11.48
C GLN A 118 -18.47 11.74 -11.36
N LEU A 119 -19.07 10.56 -11.35
CA LEU A 119 -18.38 9.30 -11.28
C LEU A 119 -18.92 8.39 -12.37
N TRP A 120 -18.03 7.72 -13.09
CA TRP A 120 -18.43 6.80 -14.13
C TRP A 120 -17.45 5.64 -14.21
N TRP A 121 -17.91 4.49 -14.70
CA TRP A 121 -17.02 3.40 -15.02
C TRP A 121 -17.53 2.65 -16.24
N GLN A 122 -16.60 2.15 -17.05
CA GLN A 122 -16.89 1.48 -18.30
C GLN A 122 -16.27 0.09 -18.29
N HIS A 123 -17.06 -0.92 -18.67
CA HIS A 123 -16.53 -2.21 -19.10
C HIS A 123 -16.01 -2.09 -20.55
N GLU A 124 -14.92 -2.79 -20.88
CA GLU A 124 -14.32 -2.96 -22.23
C GLU A 124 -13.04 -2.15 -22.55
N SER A 125 -12.24 -2.73 -23.46
CA SER A 125 -10.89 -2.34 -23.88
C SER A 125 -10.78 -1.08 -24.74
N LYS A 126 -11.91 -0.43 -25.05
CA LYS A 126 -11.94 0.85 -25.76
C LYS A 126 -12.71 1.86 -24.93
N VAL A 127 -11.96 2.76 -24.29
CA VAL A 127 -12.50 3.97 -23.66
C VAL A 127 -13.33 4.69 -24.71
N GLN A 128 -14.64 4.77 -24.52
CA GLN A 128 -15.47 5.62 -25.37
C GLN A 128 -15.33 7.05 -24.83
N ASP A 129 -14.44 7.83 -25.45
CA ASP A 129 -14.39 9.27 -25.28
C ASP A 129 -15.80 9.84 -25.47
N GLY A 130 -16.38 10.41 -24.39
CA GLY A 130 -17.64 11.17 -24.48
C GLY A 130 -18.72 10.85 -23.45
N LYS A 131 -18.65 9.75 -22.67
CA LYS A 131 -19.68 9.46 -21.65
C LYS A 131 -19.53 10.25 -20.34
N CYS A 132 -18.32 10.74 -20.05
CA CYS A 132 -18.12 11.81 -19.07
C CYS A 132 -17.10 12.81 -19.63
N PRO A 133 -17.55 13.86 -20.34
CA PRO A 133 -16.68 14.92 -20.84
C PRO A 133 -15.99 15.61 -19.67
N GLY A 134 -14.66 15.47 -19.57
CA GLY A 134 -13.87 16.06 -18.49
C GLY A 134 -13.66 15.18 -17.26
N CYS A 135 -14.17 13.94 -17.24
CA CYS A 135 -13.70 12.96 -16.26
C CYS A 135 -12.29 12.46 -16.61
N TYR A 136 -11.52 12.16 -15.57
CA TYR A 136 -10.19 11.57 -15.67
C TYR A 136 -10.27 10.09 -15.42
N LEU A 137 -9.35 9.29 -15.98
CA LEU A 137 -9.17 7.89 -15.59
C LEU A 137 -8.52 7.86 -14.20
N TYR A 138 -9.05 7.06 -13.27
CA TYR A 138 -8.56 6.93 -11.89
C TYR A 138 -7.99 5.54 -11.63
N ASP A 139 -8.65 4.51 -12.14
CA ASP A 139 -8.22 3.11 -11.97
C ASP A 139 -8.40 2.32 -13.26
N HIS A 140 -7.44 1.42 -13.52
CA HIS A 140 -7.48 0.48 -14.62
C HIS A 140 -7.69 -0.94 -14.06
N ASN A 141 -8.77 -1.58 -14.52
CA ASN A 141 -9.15 -2.96 -14.25
C ASN A 141 -9.36 -3.35 -12.77
N GLY A 142 -9.67 -2.41 -11.89
CA GLY A 142 -9.87 -2.73 -10.48
C GLY A 142 -8.56 -3.07 -9.77
N ALA A 143 -7.41 -2.57 -10.23
CA ALA A 143 -6.10 -2.92 -9.68
C ALA A 143 -6.00 -2.65 -8.17
N ARG A 144 -6.86 -1.78 -7.63
CA ARG A 144 -7.03 -1.52 -6.18
C ARG A 144 -8.39 -1.85 -5.60
N CYS A 145 -9.30 -2.38 -6.41
CA CYS A 145 -10.58 -2.86 -5.94
C CYS A 145 -10.44 -3.88 -4.81
N PRO A 146 -11.23 -3.75 -3.75
CA PRO A 146 -11.33 -4.80 -2.76
C PRO A 146 -11.90 -6.09 -3.34
N CYS A 147 -11.59 -7.19 -2.68
CA CYS A 147 -12.03 -8.53 -3.04
C CYS A 147 -13.48 -8.79 -2.64
N SER A 148 -13.91 -8.26 -1.48
CA SER A 148 -15.26 -8.48 -0.92
C SER A 148 -15.96 -7.20 -0.44
N GLY A 149 -15.30 -6.03 -0.48
CA GLY A 149 -15.81 -4.73 0.00
C GLY A 149 -14.67 -3.78 0.36
N PRO A 150 -14.86 -2.44 0.32
CA PRO A 150 -13.83 -1.39 0.15
C PRO A 150 -12.50 -1.51 0.90
N GLY A 151 -12.44 -2.20 2.04
CA GLY A 151 -11.20 -2.45 2.76
C GLY A 151 -10.55 -3.82 2.54
N ASP A 152 -11.12 -4.77 1.80
CA ASP A 152 -10.62 -6.15 1.69
C ASP A 152 -9.57 -6.32 0.59
N MET A 153 -8.28 -6.36 0.92
CA MET A 153 -7.19 -6.53 -0.06
C MET A 153 -6.71 -7.98 -0.21
N ARG A 154 -7.31 -8.96 0.49
CA ARG A 154 -6.74 -10.31 0.66
C ARG A 154 -6.43 -11.07 -0.64
N CYS A 155 -7.25 -10.93 -1.68
CA CYS A 155 -7.03 -11.57 -2.99
C CYS A 155 -5.81 -11.03 -3.76
N LYS A 156 -5.25 -9.90 -3.32
CA LYS A 156 -4.04 -9.28 -3.89
C LYS A 156 -2.82 -9.50 -3.02
N ILE A 157 -3.03 -9.96 -1.79
CA ILE A 157 -1.97 -10.20 -0.83
C ILE A 157 -1.71 -11.70 -0.81
N GLN A 158 -0.48 -12.09 -1.08
CA GLN A 158 -0.08 -13.45 -0.75
C GLN A 158 0.12 -13.54 0.75
N ALA A 159 -0.73 -14.32 1.41
CA ALA A 159 -0.54 -14.64 2.81
C ALA A 159 0.65 -15.61 2.93
N CYS A 160 1.73 -15.08 3.54
CA CYS A 160 3.02 -15.74 3.59
C CYS A 160 3.30 -16.33 4.96
N MET A 161 3.62 -17.61 5.01
CA MET A 161 4.22 -18.22 6.18
C MET A 161 5.66 -17.73 6.34
N GLN A 162 6.05 -17.40 7.57
CA GLN A 162 7.43 -17.02 7.87
C GLN A 162 8.35 -18.23 7.80
N TYR A 163 9.57 -18.00 7.33
CA TYR A 163 10.51 -19.07 7.08
C TYR A 163 11.35 -19.47 8.30
N GLN A 164 11.62 -18.52 9.20
CA GLN A 164 12.30 -18.76 10.48
C GLN A 164 11.48 -18.20 11.66
N PRO A 165 11.66 -18.72 12.89
CA PRO A 165 10.81 -18.40 14.04
C PRO A 165 10.76 -16.91 14.43
N TYR A 166 11.81 -16.14 14.14
CA TYR A 166 11.90 -14.73 14.54
C TYR A 166 11.76 -13.75 13.37
N TRP A 167 11.33 -14.24 12.21
CA TRP A 167 11.24 -13.46 10.96
C TRP A 167 9.82 -12.96 10.63
N CYS A 168 8.91 -12.94 11.61
CA CYS A 168 7.55 -12.40 11.46
C CYS A 168 7.54 -10.98 10.85
N TRP A 169 8.48 -10.14 11.30
CA TRP A 169 8.68 -8.79 10.80
C TRP A 169 9.10 -8.77 9.33
N ALA A 170 10.08 -9.58 8.93
CA ALA A 170 10.59 -9.62 7.56
C ALA A 170 9.57 -10.22 6.60
N THR A 171 8.80 -11.21 7.06
CA THR A 171 7.68 -11.78 6.30
C THR A 171 6.60 -10.74 6.06
N SER A 172 6.24 -9.99 7.10
CA SER A 172 5.26 -8.91 6.99
C SER A 172 5.72 -7.82 6.01
N VAL A 173 6.99 -7.42 6.06
CA VAL A 173 7.58 -6.48 5.09
C VAL A 173 7.55 -7.07 3.68
N ALA A 174 7.88 -8.35 3.51
CA ALA A 174 7.87 -9.02 2.22
C ALA A 174 6.47 -9.04 1.60
N MET A 175 5.43 -9.33 2.39
CA MET A 175 4.04 -9.31 1.95
C MET A 175 3.61 -7.92 1.49
N VAL A 176 3.92 -6.88 2.29
CA VAL A 176 3.59 -5.51 1.93
C VAL A 176 4.36 -5.04 0.69
N ALA A 177 5.63 -5.40 0.59
CA ALA A 177 6.45 -5.12 -0.58
C ALA A 177 5.90 -5.81 -1.84
N GLY A 178 5.50 -7.08 -1.73
CA GLY A 178 4.86 -7.84 -2.81
C GLY A 178 3.51 -7.28 -3.22
N TYR A 179 2.75 -6.69 -2.30
CA TYR A 179 1.50 -5.97 -2.60
C TYR A 179 1.75 -4.69 -3.40
N TYR A 180 2.69 -3.83 -2.96
CA TYR A 180 2.98 -2.58 -3.67
C TYR A 180 3.81 -2.79 -4.95
N PHE A 181 4.66 -3.82 -5.00
CA PHE A 181 5.55 -4.09 -6.12
C PHE A 181 5.54 -5.56 -6.60
N PRO A 182 4.40 -6.12 -7.01
CA PRO A 182 4.29 -7.51 -7.47
C PRO A 182 5.21 -7.89 -8.65
N HIS A 183 5.62 -6.93 -9.49
CA HIS A 183 6.59 -7.22 -10.58
C HIS A 183 8.05 -7.23 -10.12
N ARG A 184 8.38 -6.42 -9.10
CA ARG A 184 9.75 -6.32 -8.55
C ARG A 184 10.02 -7.41 -7.52
N TYR A 185 9.00 -7.71 -6.75
CA TYR A 185 8.96 -8.76 -5.76
C TYR A 185 7.87 -9.76 -6.16
N PRO A 186 8.04 -10.41 -7.33
CA PRO A 186 7.09 -11.42 -7.75
C PRO A 186 7.17 -12.54 -6.74
N ASN A 187 6.03 -12.87 -6.18
CA ASN A 187 5.92 -14.14 -5.51
C ASN A 187 5.92 -15.20 -6.61
N THR A 188 7.04 -15.91 -6.75
CA THR A 188 7.20 -16.84 -7.85
C THR A 188 6.52 -18.16 -7.52
N LYS A 189 5.93 -18.76 -8.56
CA LYS A 189 5.36 -20.10 -8.50
C LYS A 189 6.50 -21.10 -8.22
N GLY A 190 6.74 -21.41 -6.96
CA GLY A 190 7.89 -22.23 -6.52
C GLY A 190 8.34 -21.94 -5.09
N ASP A 191 8.06 -20.74 -4.56
CA ASP A 191 8.37 -20.38 -3.17
C ASP A 191 7.39 -21.00 -2.14
N GLY A 192 6.32 -21.64 -2.62
CA GLY A 192 5.21 -22.11 -1.79
C GLY A 192 4.41 -20.95 -1.20
N PRO A 193 3.64 -21.15 -0.11
CA PRO A 193 3.01 -20.07 0.64
C PRO A 193 4.04 -19.24 1.43
N ASN A 194 5.33 -19.24 1.08
CA ASN A 194 6.37 -18.62 1.88
C ASN A 194 6.96 -17.47 1.08
N CYS A 195 7.06 -16.28 1.67
CA CYS A 195 7.74 -15.11 1.07
C CYS A 195 9.28 -15.28 1.07
N ARG A 196 9.77 -16.53 1.03
CA ARG A 196 11.12 -16.95 1.43
C ARG A 196 12.21 -16.15 0.72
N GLY A 197 12.09 -15.98 -0.59
CA GLY A 197 13.10 -15.31 -1.41
C GLY A 197 13.31 -13.84 -1.03
N LEU A 198 12.25 -13.13 -0.65
CA LEU A 198 12.35 -11.72 -0.23
C LEU A 198 12.61 -11.59 1.26
N GLU A 199 11.97 -12.42 2.09
CA GLU A 199 12.13 -12.45 3.54
C GLU A 199 13.60 -12.63 3.94
N CYS A 200 14.31 -13.61 3.37
CA CYS A 200 15.73 -13.84 3.69
C CYS A 200 16.62 -12.67 3.29
N LYS A 201 16.31 -11.99 2.17
CA LYS A 201 17.03 -10.79 1.72
C LYS A 201 16.81 -9.62 2.66
N ILE A 202 15.57 -9.43 3.13
CA ILE A 202 15.25 -8.39 4.10
C ILE A 202 16.06 -8.60 5.39
N VAL A 203 16.08 -9.82 5.93
CA VAL A 203 16.86 -10.12 7.16
C VAL A 203 18.35 -9.91 6.91
N GLY A 204 18.88 -10.48 5.83
CA GLY A 204 20.29 -10.41 5.51
C GLY A 204 20.80 -9.00 5.25
N GLU A 205 20.07 -8.17 4.50
CA GLU A 205 20.43 -6.76 4.26
C GLU A 205 20.53 -5.95 5.55
N PHE A 206 19.71 -6.26 6.53
CA PHE A 206 19.59 -5.44 7.73
C PHE A 206 20.50 -5.92 8.88
N HIS A 207 20.73 -7.23 9.02
CA HIS A 207 21.64 -7.79 10.02
C HIS A 207 23.07 -7.94 9.50
N TYR A 208 23.24 -8.19 8.20
CA TYR A 208 24.53 -8.48 7.57
C TYR A 208 24.73 -7.62 6.31
N PRO A 209 24.80 -6.28 6.44
CA PRO A 209 24.84 -5.37 5.29
C PRO A 209 26.05 -5.58 4.36
N THR A 210 27.13 -6.18 4.86
CA THR A 210 28.32 -6.53 4.06
C THR A 210 28.16 -7.83 3.27
N THR A 211 27.23 -8.71 3.69
CA THR A 211 26.95 -10.01 3.07
C THR A 211 25.44 -10.29 3.11
N PRO A 212 24.62 -9.49 2.40
CA PRO A 212 23.16 -9.52 2.54
C PRO A 212 22.52 -10.84 2.10
N ASP A 213 23.18 -11.62 1.25
CA ASP A 213 22.66 -12.91 0.79
C ASP A 213 22.87 -14.06 1.80
N ILE A 214 23.56 -13.81 2.91
CA ILE A 214 23.96 -14.87 3.84
C ILE A 214 22.77 -15.63 4.42
N CYS A 215 21.68 -14.94 4.74
CA CYS A 215 20.46 -15.55 5.27
C CYS A 215 19.64 -16.29 4.20
N CYS A 216 19.88 -16.02 2.92
CA CYS A 216 19.29 -16.76 1.81
C CYS A 216 20.09 -18.03 1.47
N GLN A 217 21.41 -17.99 1.67
CA GLN A 217 22.32 -19.12 1.45
C GLN A 217 22.29 -20.11 2.63
N ASP A 218 22.33 -19.59 3.85
CA ASP A 218 22.29 -20.34 5.11
C ASP A 218 21.29 -19.67 6.06
N LYS A 219 20.05 -20.14 5.98
CA LYS A 219 18.96 -19.62 6.80
C LYS A 219 19.17 -19.84 8.29
N ASP A 220 19.90 -20.89 8.68
CA ASP A 220 19.97 -21.33 10.08
C ASP A 220 20.97 -20.46 10.84
N ARG A 221 21.98 -19.95 10.13
CA ARG A 221 22.86 -18.89 10.62
C ARG A 221 22.13 -17.63 11.06
N CYS A 222 20.99 -17.32 10.43
CA CYS A 222 20.20 -16.14 10.71
C CYS A 222 18.89 -16.45 11.47
N ARG A 223 18.76 -17.67 12.00
CA ARG A 223 17.50 -18.18 12.60
C ARG A 223 16.94 -17.28 13.71
N ASN A 224 17.82 -16.67 14.49
CA ASN A 224 17.45 -15.86 15.67
C ASN A 224 17.45 -14.35 15.41
N ASP A 225 17.59 -13.93 14.15
CA ASP A 225 17.63 -12.51 13.78
C ASP A 225 16.22 -11.91 13.76
N SER A 226 15.81 -11.38 14.91
CA SER A 226 14.57 -10.59 15.09
C SER A 226 14.80 -9.12 14.77
N ALA A 227 13.72 -8.37 14.52
CA ALA A 227 13.82 -6.92 14.42
C ALA A 227 14.23 -6.33 15.78
N PRO A 228 15.37 -5.63 15.88
CA PRO A 228 15.86 -5.09 17.15
C PRO A 228 15.00 -3.95 17.70
N SER A 229 14.18 -3.29 16.87
CA SER A 229 13.26 -2.22 17.30
C SER A 229 12.20 -1.91 16.24
N GLY A 230 11.16 -1.16 16.62
CA GLY A 230 10.18 -0.62 15.67
C GLY A 230 10.80 0.32 14.62
N ALA A 231 11.86 1.06 14.96
CA ALA A 231 12.58 1.90 13.99
C ALA A 231 13.24 1.08 12.88
N PHE A 232 13.70 -0.12 13.21
CA PHE A 232 14.25 -1.07 12.25
C PHE A 232 13.20 -1.56 11.25
N LEU A 233 12.00 -1.88 11.74
CA LEU A 233 10.86 -2.26 10.91
C LEU A 233 10.42 -1.11 9.99
N ILE A 234 10.34 0.13 10.51
CA ILE A 234 10.07 1.32 9.68
C ILE A 234 11.11 1.47 8.57
N LYS A 235 12.40 1.32 8.88
CA LYS A 235 13.46 1.40 7.87
C LYS A 235 13.32 0.33 6.78
N ALA A 236 12.92 -0.90 7.16
CA ALA A 236 12.64 -1.97 6.22
C ALA A 236 11.42 -1.66 5.33
N LEU A 237 10.30 -1.25 5.94
CA LEU A 237 9.11 -0.82 5.22
C LEU A 237 9.43 0.30 4.23
N ASN A 238 10.11 1.36 4.67
CA ASN A 238 10.45 2.48 3.79
C ASN A 238 11.30 2.06 2.59
N ARG A 239 12.29 1.19 2.81
CA ARG A 239 13.16 0.68 1.75
C ARG A 239 12.40 -0.16 0.73
N TYR A 240 11.57 -1.09 1.20
CA TYR A 240 10.95 -2.09 0.34
C TYR A 240 9.63 -1.63 -0.28
N THR A 241 8.93 -0.67 0.35
CA THR A 241 7.68 -0.09 -0.16
C THR A 241 7.87 1.26 -0.85
N GLN A 242 9.03 1.92 -0.67
CA GLN A 242 9.29 3.28 -1.17
C GLN A 242 8.27 4.32 -0.69
N MET A 243 7.63 4.05 0.45
CA MET A 243 6.70 4.94 1.13
C MET A 243 7.27 5.29 2.50
N THR A 244 6.88 6.43 3.08
CA THR A 244 7.21 6.74 4.46
C THR A 244 6.20 6.06 5.38
N TRP A 245 6.69 5.24 6.30
CA TRP A 245 5.90 4.60 7.34
C TRP A 245 6.19 5.21 8.70
N THR A 246 5.18 5.13 9.56
CA THR A 246 5.33 5.49 10.97
C THR A 246 4.75 4.40 11.86
N ARG A 247 5.15 4.40 13.13
CA ARG A 247 4.52 3.59 14.17
C ARG A 247 3.55 4.45 14.96
N VAL A 248 2.29 4.04 15.01
CA VAL A 248 1.29 4.56 15.95
C VAL A 248 1.33 3.66 17.18
N ALA A 249 1.88 4.18 18.27
CA ALA A 249 2.01 3.49 19.55
C ALA A 249 0.85 3.80 20.50
N GLY A 250 0.53 2.88 21.41
CA GLY A 250 -0.50 3.11 22.44
C GLY A 250 -1.91 2.83 21.94
N THR A 251 -2.89 3.64 22.37
CA THR A 251 -4.30 3.48 21.97
C THR A 251 -4.45 3.74 20.47
N VAL A 252 -4.84 2.72 19.72
CA VAL A 252 -5.10 2.81 18.28
C VAL A 252 -6.60 2.97 18.05
N ASP A 253 -7.00 3.99 17.30
CA ASP A 253 -8.41 4.21 16.93
C ASP A 253 -8.84 3.23 15.81
N PRO A 254 -9.89 2.40 16.01
CA PRO A 254 -10.41 1.53 14.96
C PRO A 254 -10.97 2.28 13.73
N LEU A 255 -11.36 3.56 13.86
CA LEU A 255 -11.74 4.38 12.71
C LEU A 255 -10.53 4.70 11.82
N MET A 256 -9.38 5.05 12.43
CA MET A 256 -8.15 5.30 11.70
C MET A 256 -7.72 4.04 10.91
N LEU A 257 -7.71 2.87 11.57
CA LEU A 257 -7.37 1.62 10.89
C LEU A 257 -8.30 1.30 9.74
N ARG A 258 -9.62 1.46 9.94
CA ARG A 258 -10.58 1.28 8.85
C ARG A 258 -10.28 2.20 7.69
N ARG A 259 -9.99 3.48 7.94
CA ARG A 259 -9.65 4.44 6.88
C ARG A 259 -8.42 4.00 6.08
N VAL A 260 -7.32 3.65 6.77
CA VAL A 260 -6.08 3.18 6.12
C VAL A 260 -6.37 1.99 5.19
N LEU A 261 -7.13 1.01 5.67
CA LEU A 261 -7.45 -0.20 4.90
C LEU A 261 -8.42 0.08 3.75
N MET A 262 -9.40 0.95 3.96
CA MET A 262 -10.38 1.37 2.95
C MET A 262 -9.73 2.19 1.83
N ASP A 263 -8.63 2.89 2.14
CA ASP A 263 -7.80 3.58 1.15
C ASP A 263 -6.85 2.62 0.42
N GLY A 264 -6.91 1.31 0.70
CA GLY A 264 -6.12 0.29 0.03
C GLY A 264 -4.69 0.16 0.56
N HIS A 265 -4.44 0.59 1.79
CA HIS A 265 -3.14 0.44 2.46
C HIS A 265 -3.19 -0.65 3.53
N MET A 266 -2.23 -1.57 3.47
CA MET A 266 -2.04 -2.60 4.50
C MET A 266 -1.55 -1.96 5.81
N VAL A 267 -1.90 -2.57 6.93
CA VAL A 267 -1.40 -2.19 8.26
C VAL A 267 -0.57 -3.33 8.82
N LEU A 268 0.64 -3.04 9.33
CA LEU A 268 1.35 -4.02 10.16
C LEU A 268 0.89 -3.87 11.60
N TRP A 269 0.49 -5.00 12.18
CA TRP A 269 -0.05 -5.09 13.52
C TRP A 269 1.02 -5.68 14.46
N ASP A 270 1.46 -4.88 15.43
CA ASP A 270 2.47 -5.23 16.43
C ASP A 270 1.80 -5.67 17.72
N VAL A 271 2.07 -6.89 18.19
CA VAL A 271 1.56 -7.38 19.46
C VAL A 271 2.70 -7.76 20.40
N THR A 272 2.53 -7.44 21.67
CA THR A 272 3.40 -7.92 22.75
C THR A 272 2.77 -9.17 23.36
N MET A 273 3.56 -10.23 23.50
CA MET A 273 3.09 -11.49 24.11
C MET A 273 3.20 -11.43 25.64
N VAL A 274 2.28 -12.09 26.37
CA VAL A 274 2.28 -12.13 27.86
C VAL A 274 3.60 -12.68 28.44
N GLY A 275 4.30 -13.56 27.72
CA GLY A 275 5.62 -14.09 28.11
C GLY A 275 6.81 -13.20 27.73
N GLY A 276 6.58 -12.03 27.17
CA GLY A 276 7.61 -11.18 26.56
C GLY A 276 7.85 -11.52 25.09
N GLY A 277 8.59 -10.65 24.41
CA GLY A 277 8.75 -10.71 22.95
C GLY A 277 7.61 -10.03 22.18
N GLY A 278 7.83 -9.84 20.89
CA GLY A 278 6.88 -9.21 19.99
C GLY A 278 6.58 -10.09 18.79
N HIS A 279 5.39 -9.91 18.21
CA HIS A 279 4.99 -10.56 16.96
C HIS A 279 4.38 -9.54 16.02
N VAL A 280 4.71 -9.64 14.74
CA VAL A 280 4.25 -8.71 13.72
C VAL A 280 3.40 -9.46 12.71
N MET A 281 2.16 -9.01 12.58
CA MET A 281 1.16 -9.57 11.69
C MET A 281 0.75 -8.55 10.64
N VAL A 282 0.01 -9.00 9.63
CA VAL A 282 -0.48 -8.14 8.55
C VAL A 282 -1.99 -8.05 8.62
N MET A 283 -2.52 -6.84 8.73
CA MET A 283 -3.93 -6.56 8.50
C MET A 283 -4.12 -6.22 7.03
N GLY A 284 -4.68 -7.19 6.29
CA GLY A 284 -4.92 -7.11 4.85
C GLY A 284 -6.30 -6.61 4.49
N GLY A 285 -7.12 -6.21 5.47
CA GLY A 285 -8.34 -5.51 5.18
C GLY A 285 -9.37 -5.41 6.28
N THR A 286 -10.56 -4.91 5.93
CA THR A 286 -11.75 -4.80 6.78
C THR A 286 -13.03 -5.01 5.97
N ASP A 287 -14.09 -5.47 6.63
CA ASP A 287 -15.45 -5.50 6.07
C ASP A 287 -16.18 -4.16 6.18
N GLY A 288 -15.58 -3.16 6.84
CA GLY A 288 -16.17 -1.86 7.13
C GLY A 288 -17.17 -1.86 8.30
N MET A 289 -17.58 -3.04 8.79
CA MET A 289 -18.56 -3.25 9.85
C MET A 289 -17.93 -3.60 11.20
N GLY A 290 -16.61 -3.43 11.32
CA GLY A 290 -15.86 -3.64 12.56
C GLY A 290 -15.10 -4.97 12.64
N ASN A 291 -15.08 -5.75 11.55
CA ASN A 291 -14.17 -6.88 11.41
C ASN A 291 -12.94 -6.50 10.59
N PHE A 292 -11.81 -7.10 10.96
CA PHE A 292 -10.51 -6.92 10.34
C PHE A 292 -9.97 -8.26 9.88
N TYR A 293 -9.29 -8.26 8.74
CA TYR A 293 -8.70 -9.45 8.16
C TYR A 293 -7.22 -9.50 8.48
N ILE A 294 -6.83 -10.40 9.37
CA ILE A 294 -5.46 -10.53 9.86
C ILE A 294 -4.82 -11.78 9.29
N HIS A 295 -3.65 -11.62 8.72
CA HIS A 295 -2.76 -12.71 8.43
C HIS A 295 -1.65 -12.77 9.48
N ASP A 296 -1.60 -13.92 10.15
CA ASP A 296 -0.50 -14.32 11.01
C ASP A 296 0.42 -15.27 10.22
N SER A 297 1.66 -14.82 9.98
CA SER A 297 2.69 -15.59 9.26
C SER A 297 3.18 -16.81 10.02
N MET A 298 2.80 -16.93 11.29
CA MET A 298 3.06 -18.06 12.17
C MET A 298 1.91 -19.09 12.14
N ASN A 299 0.74 -18.75 11.62
CA ASN A 299 -0.42 -19.65 11.60
C ASN A 299 -0.33 -20.75 10.52
N ALA A 300 0.36 -21.85 10.85
CA ALA A 300 0.56 -23.00 9.94
C ALA A 300 -0.76 -23.69 9.57
N ASP A 301 -1.71 -23.77 10.50
CA ASP A 301 -3.03 -24.38 10.26
C ASP A 301 -3.87 -23.54 9.28
N GLY A 302 -3.64 -22.22 9.29
CA GLY A 302 -4.18 -21.30 8.31
C GLY A 302 -3.57 -21.44 6.91
N LYS A 303 -2.48 -22.19 6.73
CA LYS A 303 -1.76 -22.37 5.44
C LYS A 303 -1.50 -21.06 4.68
N GLY A 304 -1.19 -19.98 5.37
CA GLY A 304 -1.16 -18.67 4.73
C GLY A 304 -2.57 -18.18 4.40
N SER A 305 -3.47 -18.06 5.38
CA SER A 305 -4.78 -17.44 5.21
C SER A 305 -4.97 -16.26 6.16
N PHE A 306 -6.01 -15.49 5.90
CA PHE A 306 -6.42 -14.37 6.75
C PHE A 306 -7.58 -14.82 7.65
N GLN A 307 -7.42 -14.59 8.94
CA GLN A 307 -8.45 -14.70 9.96
C GLN A 307 -9.31 -13.44 9.96
N THR A 308 -10.58 -13.58 10.34
CA THR A 308 -11.49 -12.45 10.55
C THR A 308 -11.63 -12.21 12.05
N LEU A 309 -11.20 -11.04 12.52
CA LEU A 309 -11.26 -10.66 13.94
C LEU A 309 -12.13 -9.41 14.12
N PRO A 310 -13.05 -9.39 15.11
CA PRO A 310 -13.67 -8.14 15.55
C PRO A 310 -12.63 -7.28 16.28
N TRP A 311 -12.95 -6.00 16.53
CA TRP A 311 -12.03 -5.08 17.22
C TRP A 311 -11.47 -5.61 18.56
N GLY A 312 -12.29 -6.28 19.37
CA GLY A 312 -11.82 -6.91 20.61
C GLY A 312 -10.73 -7.96 20.39
N GLY A 313 -10.79 -8.72 19.29
CA GLY A 313 -9.75 -9.68 18.88
C GLY A 313 -8.50 -9.01 18.30
N VAL A 314 -8.63 -7.79 17.77
CA VAL A 314 -7.47 -6.95 17.37
C VAL A 314 -6.78 -6.33 18.58
N LEU A 315 -7.50 -6.07 19.68
CA LEU A 315 -6.88 -5.62 20.93
C LEU A 315 -6.18 -6.77 21.67
N SER A 316 -6.80 -7.94 21.67
CA SER A 316 -6.36 -9.15 22.37
C SER A 316 -6.32 -10.34 21.41
N TYR A 317 -5.16 -10.56 20.80
CA TYR A 317 -4.95 -11.64 19.85
C TYR A 317 -4.71 -12.97 20.57
N LEU A 318 -5.55 -13.97 20.29
CA LEU A 318 -5.25 -15.33 20.71
C LEU A 318 -4.34 -15.96 19.65
N MET A 319 -3.09 -16.23 20.01
CA MET A 319 -2.19 -16.91 19.09
C MET A 319 -2.74 -18.31 18.76
N PRO A 320 -2.65 -18.76 17.50
CA PRO A 320 -3.23 -20.06 17.09
C PRO A 320 -2.58 -21.27 17.79
N TRP A 321 -1.47 -21.06 18.49
CA TRP A 321 -0.63 -22.07 19.11
C TRP A 321 -0.75 -21.82 20.62
N GLY A 322 -1.74 -22.49 21.22
CA GLY A 322 -2.33 -22.15 22.52
C GLY A 322 -1.39 -22.00 23.72
N ASP A 323 -0.11 -22.37 23.57
CA ASP A 323 0.89 -22.34 24.63
C ASP A 323 1.56 -20.96 24.80
N HIS A 324 1.42 -20.05 23.83
CA HIS A 324 2.08 -18.73 23.86
C HIS A 324 1.21 -17.60 24.44
N GLY A 325 -0.05 -17.90 24.79
CA GLY A 325 -0.96 -16.98 25.48
C GLY A 325 -1.60 -15.91 24.57
N ILE A 326 -2.07 -14.84 25.21
CA ILE A 326 -2.75 -13.72 24.55
C ILE A 326 -1.69 -12.65 24.20
N GLY A 327 -1.68 -12.19 22.96
CA GLY A 327 -0.93 -11.01 22.53
C GLY A 327 -1.78 -9.75 22.70
N THR A 328 -1.20 -8.69 23.25
CA THR A 328 -1.86 -7.37 23.35
C THR A 328 -1.31 -6.43 22.28
N LEU A 329 -2.19 -5.70 21.61
CA LEU A 329 -1.81 -4.65 20.67
C LEU A 329 -0.83 -3.66 21.31
N SER A 330 0.39 -3.60 20.76
CA SER A 330 1.46 -2.71 21.21
C SER A 330 1.61 -1.47 20.31
N GLY A 331 1.11 -1.58 19.08
CA GLY A 331 1.08 -0.51 18.09
C GLY A 331 0.75 -1.03 16.70
N VAL A 332 0.67 -0.10 15.76
CA VAL A 332 0.51 -0.41 14.34
C VAL A 332 1.50 0.39 13.52
N TYR A 333 1.89 -0.14 12.36
CA TYR A 333 2.64 0.60 11.37
C TYR A 333 1.75 0.90 10.19
N VAL A 334 1.69 2.18 9.83
CA VAL A 334 0.84 2.73 8.76
C VAL A 334 1.67 3.70 7.91
N PRO A 335 1.26 4.01 6.67
CA PRO A 335 1.84 5.13 5.94
C PRO A 335 1.73 6.43 6.75
N SER A 336 2.77 7.25 6.73
CA SER A 336 2.88 8.44 7.59
C SER A 336 1.78 9.47 7.38
N SER A 337 1.13 9.49 6.20
CA SER A 337 -0.06 10.31 5.92
C SER A 337 -1.26 10.02 6.83
N TYR A 338 -1.26 8.91 7.56
CA TYR A 338 -2.31 8.55 8.52
C TYR A 338 -1.93 8.81 9.98
N ALA A 339 -0.65 9.12 10.25
CA ALA A 339 -0.12 9.31 11.60
C ALA A 339 -0.84 10.41 12.39
N GLY A 340 -1.11 11.54 11.73
CA GLY A 340 -1.72 12.71 12.35
C GLY A 340 -3.21 12.54 12.69
N GLN A 341 -3.82 11.44 12.24
CA GLN A 341 -5.23 11.12 12.49
C GLN A 341 -5.42 10.17 13.69
N ALA A 342 -4.32 9.75 14.32
CA ALA A 342 -4.33 8.78 15.42
C ALA A 342 -4.47 9.43 16.82
N ARG A 343 -4.79 10.73 16.90
CA ARG A 343 -4.91 11.47 18.16
C ARG A 343 -6.26 12.15 18.29
#